data_AF-A0A8J8AR59-F1
#
_entry.id   AF-A0A8J8AR59-F1
#
_cell.length_a   1.000
_cell.length_b   1.000
_cell.length_c   1.000
_cell.angle_alpha   90.00
_cell.angle_beta   90.00
_cell.angle_gamma   90.00
#
_symmetry.space_group_name_H-M   'P 1'
#
loop_
_entity.id
_entity.type
_entity.pdbx_description
1 polymer ?
#
loop_
_entity_poly.entity_id
_entity_poly.type
_entity_poly.pdbx_seq_one_letter_code
_entity_poly.pdbx_strand_id
1 'polypeptide(L)'
;GDEFSVILPKTDAVQAKLIMDRITGSADKENLKSIVISVAAGYATKTSPDQNIDEIIKIAENNMYSDKINTGKRMRRKTFELITVNLFEKYSYEQDQSERMKKLAARIGSAMGLSKDQISTLETISYYHDIGKIIIPPRLLNRPSDLSLEEYDLVQRHVEAGYQIMKSQEEYSSIAIYVLSHHERWDGNGYPRKQKGHEIPLLSRILAVLDAYTAMTGNLPYKKSLSTDSAIMELKKNAGLQFDPEVVDIFTGILLEEEI
;
A
#
# COMPACT_ATOMS: atom_id res chain seq x y z
N GLY A 1 -17.05 -15.40 -10.57
CA GLY A 1 -16.38 -15.52 -11.88
C GLY A 1 -16.88 -16.80 -12.48
N ASP A 2 -17.29 -16.75 -13.73
CA ASP A 2 -17.88 -17.90 -14.40
C ASP A 2 -16.78 -18.77 -15.02
N GLU A 3 -17.06 -20.06 -15.13
CA GLU A 3 -16.14 -21.06 -15.67
C GLU A 3 -16.79 -21.71 -16.90
N PHE A 4 -16.01 -21.89 -17.96
CA PHE A 4 -16.45 -22.56 -19.18
C PHE A 4 -15.31 -23.40 -19.76
N SER A 5 -15.68 -24.42 -20.52
CA SER A 5 -14.72 -25.31 -21.18
C SER A 5 -14.87 -25.22 -22.70
N VAL A 6 -13.75 -25.30 -23.41
CA VAL A 6 -13.72 -25.32 -24.88
C VAL A 6 -13.11 -26.64 -25.33
N ILE A 7 -13.89 -27.45 -26.06
CA ILE A 7 -13.42 -28.70 -26.65
C ILE A 7 -12.84 -28.37 -28.04
N LEU A 8 -11.58 -28.76 -28.29
CA LEU A 8 -10.85 -28.49 -29.52
C LEU A 8 -10.54 -29.81 -30.26
N PRO A 9 -11.40 -30.26 -31.20
CA PRO A 9 -11.15 -31.49 -31.96
C PRO A 9 -9.89 -31.36 -32.82
N LYS A 10 -9.16 -32.48 -33.01
CA LYS A 10 -7.98 -32.59 -33.89
C LYS A 10 -6.92 -31.50 -33.63
N THR A 11 -6.74 -31.14 -32.35
CA THR A 11 -5.84 -30.07 -31.92
C THR A 11 -4.75 -30.66 -31.02
N ASP A 12 -3.49 -30.43 -31.37
CA ASP A 12 -2.36 -30.87 -30.55
C ASP A 12 -2.03 -29.87 -29.41
N ALA A 13 -1.07 -30.22 -28.56
CA ALA A 13 -0.71 -29.41 -27.39
C ALA A 13 -0.14 -28.02 -27.76
N VAL A 14 0.54 -27.89 -28.90
CA VAL A 14 1.13 -26.63 -29.36
C VAL A 14 0.01 -25.71 -29.86
N GLN A 15 -0.90 -26.25 -30.66
CA GLN A 15 -2.07 -25.53 -31.16
C GLN A 15 -3.02 -25.13 -30.03
N ALA A 16 -3.27 -26.02 -29.07
CA ALA A 16 -4.09 -25.72 -27.90
C ALA A 16 -3.51 -24.56 -27.08
N LYS A 17 -2.18 -24.54 -26.89
CA LYS A 17 -1.48 -23.44 -26.23
C LYS A 17 -1.64 -22.12 -27.01
N LEU A 18 -1.43 -22.12 -28.33
CA LEU A 18 -1.59 -20.92 -29.15
C LEU A 18 -3.01 -20.35 -29.08
N ILE A 19 -4.03 -21.22 -29.04
CA ILE A 19 -5.42 -20.81 -28.89
C ILE A 19 -5.67 -20.22 -27.49
N MET A 20 -5.14 -20.86 -26.44
CA MET A 20 -5.21 -20.37 -25.07
C MET A 20 -4.56 -19.00 -24.93
N ASP A 21 -3.32 -18.85 -25.41
CA ASP A 21 -2.55 -17.60 -25.37
C ASP A 21 -3.26 -16.47 -26.14
N ARG A 22 -3.94 -16.80 -27.25
CA ARG A 22 -4.77 -15.84 -27.99
C ARG A 22 -5.98 -15.38 -27.16
N ILE A 23 -6.67 -16.29 -26.48
CA ILE A 23 -7.84 -15.96 -25.66
C ILE A 23 -7.44 -15.09 -24.47
N THR A 24 -6.42 -15.50 -23.72
CA THR A 24 -5.92 -14.75 -22.56
C THR A 24 -5.34 -13.40 -22.98
N GLY A 25 -4.56 -13.36 -24.07
CA GLY A 25 -4.00 -12.13 -24.61
C GLY A 25 -5.04 -11.16 -25.20
N SER A 26 -6.18 -11.65 -25.69
CA SER A 26 -7.31 -10.78 -26.05
C SER A 26 -7.96 -10.18 -24.81
N ALA A 27 -8.19 -10.95 -23.75
CA ALA A 27 -8.76 -10.44 -22.51
C ALA A 27 -7.87 -9.37 -21.84
N ASP A 28 -6.54 -9.54 -21.89
CA ASP A 28 -5.59 -8.57 -21.33
C ASP A 28 -5.60 -7.20 -22.05
N LYS A 29 -6.04 -7.16 -23.32
CA LYS A 29 -6.13 -5.94 -24.14
C LYS A 29 -7.43 -5.18 -23.95
N GLU A 30 -8.45 -5.83 -23.38
CA GLU A 30 -9.74 -5.20 -23.14
C GLU A 30 -9.66 -4.28 -21.92
N ASN A 31 -9.81 -2.97 -22.16
CA ASN A 31 -9.91 -1.97 -21.11
C ASN A 31 -11.37 -1.52 -20.95
N LEU A 32 -12.12 -2.21 -20.09
CA LEU A 32 -13.46 -1.77 -19.68
C LEU A 32 -13.36 -0.68 -18.61
N LYS A 33 -13.01 0.55 -19.01
CA LYS A 33 -12.89 1.71 -18.10
C LYS A 33 -12.08 1.39 -16.84
N SER A 34 -12.74 1.25 -15.68
CA SER A 34 -12.16 0.99 -14.36
C SER A 34 -12.13 -0.49 -13.97
N ILE A 35 -12.67 -1.40 -14.80
CA ILE A 35 -12.73 -2.83 -14.53
C ILE A 35 -11.59 -3.51 -15.27
N VAL A 36 -10.69 -4.12 -14.52
CA VAL A 36 -9.64 -4.97 -15.08
C VAL A 36 -10.21 -6.38 -15.27
N ILE A 37 -10.28 -6.85 -16.51
CA ILE A 37 -10.68 -8.22 -16.83
C ILE A 37 -9.50 -9.15 -16.56
N SER A 38 -9.78 -10.31 -15.97
CA SER A 38 -8.79 -11.37 -15.79
C SER A 38 -9.35 -12.70 -16.22
N VAL A 39 -8.63 -13.40 -17.10
CA VAL A 39 -8.95 -14.76 -17.52
C VAL A 39 -7.82 -15.67 -17.06
N ALA A 40 -8.18 -16.72 -16.34
CA ALA A 40 -7.27 -17.82 -16.04
C ALA A 40 -7.60 -18.99 -16.96
N ALA A 41 -6.58 -19.66 -17.47
CA ALA A 41 -6.78 -20.74 -18.44
C ALA A 41 -5.81 -21.89 -18.22
N GLY A 42 -6.26 -23.09 -18.55
CA GLY A 42 -5.47 -24.30 -18.56
C GLY A 42 -5.92 -25.20 -19.70
N TYR A 43 -5.00 -26.01 -20.22
CA TYR A 43 -5.30 -26.96 -21.27
C TYR A 43 -4.63 -28.31 -21.00
N ALA A 44 -5.19 -29.35 -21.62
CA ALA A 44 -4.62 -30.67 -21.72
C ALA A 44 -5.10 -31.30 -23.04
N THR A 45 -4.32 -32.22 -23.59
CA THR A 45 -4.63 -32.86 -24.88
C THR A 45 -4.64 -34.37 -24.75
N LYS A 46 -5.71 -34.99 -25.25
CA LYS A 46 -5.79 -36.43 -25.45
C LYS A 46 -4.95 -36.81 -26.68
N THR A 47 -3.89 -37.58 -26.49
CA THR A 47 -2.91 -37.95 -27.52
C THR A 47 -3.14 -39.35 -28.10
N SER A 48 -3.92 -40.19 -27.42
CA SER A 48 -4.22 -41.56 -27.86
C SER A 48 -5.67 -41.96 -27.54
N PRO A 49 -6.35 -42.82 -28.34
CA PRO A 49 -7.77 -43.18 -28.14
C PRO A 49 -8.10 -43.86 -26.81
N ASP A 50 -7.15 -44.53 -26.17
CA ASP A 50 -7.28 -45.27 -24.92
C ASP A 50 -7.27 -44.40 -23.65
N GLN A 51 -6.74 -43.18 -23.71
CA GLN A 51 -6.74 -42.27 -22.54
C GLN A 51 -8.16 -41.92 -22.08
N ASN A 52 -8.42 -41.93 -20.77
CA ASN A 52 -9.71 -41.50 -20.23
C ASN A 52 -9.87 -39.98 -20.40
N ILE A 53 -10.95 -39.55 -21.06
CA ILE A 53 -11.22 -38.13 -21.29
C ILE A 53 -11.44 -37.35 -19.98
N ASP A 54 -12.01 -37.99 -18.95
CA ASP A 54 -12.26 -37.37 -17.65
C ASP A 54 -10.93 -37.01 -16.94
N GLU A 55 -9.91 -37.86 -17.10
CA GLU A 55 -8.57 -37.57 -16.58
C GLU A 55 -7.92 -36.39 -17.30
N ILE A 56 -8.10 -36.29 -18.62
CA ILE A 56 -7.59 -35.16 -19.42
C ILE A 56 -8.28 -33.86 -19.01
N ILE A 57 -9.59 -33.87 -18.79
CA ILE A 57 -10.35 -32.70 -18.29
C ILE A 57 -9.80 -32.28 -16.92
N LYS A 58 -9.61 -33.23 -16.00
CA LYS A 58 -9.07 -32.96 -14.67
C LYS A 58 -7.66 -32.34 -14.72
N ILE A 59 -6.80 -32.76 -15.65
CA ILE A 59 -5.49 -32.15 -15.86
C ILE A 59 -5.64 -30.69 -16.33
N ALA A 60 -6.53 -30.44 -17.29
CA ALA A 60 -6.78 -29.09 -17.80
C ALA A 60 -7.30 -28.15 -16.68
N GLU A 61 -8.22 -28.63 -15.83
CA GLU A 61 -8.73 -27.91 -14.67
C GLU A 61 -7.63 -27.59 -13.65
N ASN A 62 -6.80 -28.58 -13.29
CA ASN A 62 -5.70 -28.37 -12.36
C ASN A 62 -4.68 -27.34 -12.88
N ASN A 63 -4.39 -27.38 -14.18
CA ASN A 63 -3.55 -26.38 -14.84
C ASN A 63 -4.20 -24.99 -14.79
N MET A 64 -5.51 -24.89 -15.01
CA MET A 64 -6.26 -23.63 -14.91
C MET A 64 -6.26 -23.10 -13.47
N TYR A 65 -6.43 -23.94 -12.44
CA TYR A 65 -6.42 -23.49 -11.05
C TYR A 65 -5.04 -22.95 -10.65
N SER A 66 -3.98 -23.57 -11.13
CA SER A 66 -2.61 -23.09 -10.94
C SER A 66 -2.41 -21.72 -11.59
N ASP A 67 -2.91 -21.54 -12.82
CA ASP A 67 -2.89 -20.24 -13.49
C ASP A 67 -3.76 -19.18 -12.79
N LYS A 68 -4.93 -19.57 -12.25
CA LYS A 68 -5.86 -18.69 -11.52
C LYS A 68 -5.21 -18.08 -10.28
N ILE A 69 -4.36 -18.82 -9.58
CA ILE A 69 -3.58 -18.29 -8.44
C ILE A 69 -2.63 -17.19 -8.92
N ASN A 70 -1.87 -17.44 -9.98
CA ASN A 70 -0.90 -16.48 -10.53
C ASN A 70 -1.58 -15.25 -11.12
N THR A 71 -2.66 -15.45 -11.88
CA THR A 71 -3.50 -14.39 -12.41
C THR A 71 -4.11 -13.57 -11.29
N GLY A 72 -4.58 -14.20 -10.20
CA GLY A 72 -5.03 -13.49 -9.00
C GLY A 72 -3.94 -12.61 -8.37
N LYS A 73 -2.69 -13.10 -8.27
CA LYS A 73 -1.54 -12.31 -7.77
C LYS A 73 -1.26 -11.11 -8.68
N ARG A 74 -1.19 -11.33 -10.01
CA ARG A 74 -0.98 -10.27 -11.01
C ARG A 74 -2.04 -9.18 -10.93
N MET A 75 -3.30 -9.57 -10.76
CA MET A 75 -4.43 -8.65 -10.66
C MET A 75 -4.40 -7.80 -9.38
N ARG A 76 -4.06 -8.40 -8.25
CA ARG A 76 -3.88 -7.67 -6.99
C ARG A 76 -2.76 -6.64 -7.11
N ARG A 77 -1.63 -7.00 -7.71
CA ARG A 77 -0.52 -6.08 -7.95
C ARG A 77 -0.91 -4.91 -8.86
N LYS A 78 -1.54 -5.20 -10.00
CA LYS A 78 -2.03 -4.16 -10.94
C LYS A 78 -3.05 -3.23 -10.27
N THR A 79 -3.93 -3.77 -9.43
CA THR A 79 -4.90 -2.96 -8.68
C THR A 79 -4.20 -2.03 -7.67
N PHE A 80 -3.21 -2.54 -6.95
CA PHE A 80 -2.41 -1.75 -6.01
C PHE A 80 -1.65 -0.62 -6.71
N GLU A 81 -1.02 -0.92 -7.85
CA GLU A 81 -0.31 0.08 -8.68
C GLU A 81 -1.29 1.15 -9.19
N LEU A 82 -2.47 0.76 -9.68
CA LEU A 82 -3.50 1.70 -10.12
C LEU A 82 -4.01 2.58 -8.97
N ILE A 83 -4.23 2.04 -7.77
CA ILE A 83 -4.63 2.83 -6.60
C ILE A 83 -3.55 3.88 -6.28
N THR A 84 -2.28 3.45 -6.29
CA THR A 84 -1.13 4.32 -6.01
C THR A 84 -1.04 5.47 -7.02
N VAL A 85 -1.10 5.15 -8.32
CA VAL A 85 -1.06 6.16 -9.40
C VAL A 85 -2.24 7.13 -9.28
N ASN A 86 -3.47 6.63 -9.14
CA ASN A 86 -4.65 7.47 -9.03
C ASN A 86 -4.61 8.37 -7.79
N LEU A 87 -4.06 7.89 -6.67
CA LEU A 87 -3.91 8.71 -5.47
C LEU A 87 -2.97 9.89 -5.73
N PHE A 88 -1.80 9.65 -6.31
CA PHE A 88 -0.81 10.69 -6.57
C PHE A 88 -1.22 11.64 -7.69
N GLU A 89 -1.92 11.16 -8.73
CA GLU A 89 -2.52 12.03 -9.74
C GLU A 89 -3.58 12.95 -9.14
N LYS A 90 -4.38 12.43 -8.20
CA LYS A 90 -5.43 13.18 -7.51
C LYS A 90 -4.86 14.15 -6.46
N TYR A 91 -3.71 13.82 -5.87
CA TYR A 91 -3.08 14.58 -4.79
C TYR A 91 -1.55 14.62 -4.98
N SER A 92 -1.06 15.50 -5.85
CA SER A 92 0.38 15.61 -6.16
C SER A 92 1.26 15.87 -4.93
N TYR A 93 0.74 16.59 -3.94
CA TYR A 93 1.43 16.84 -2.66
C TYR A 93 1.77 15.55 -1.91
N GLU A 94 0.89 14.54 -1.96
CA GLU A 94 1.08 13.26 -1.25
C GLU A 94 2.27 12.49 -1.82
N GLN A 95 2.53 12.60 -3.13
CA GLN A 95 3.68 11.96 -3.77
C GLN A 95 5.00 12.58 -3.30
N ASP A 96 5.09 13.91 -3.29
CA ASP A 96 6.28 14.63 -2.84
C ASP A 96 6.55 14.40 -1.35
N GLN A 97 5.50 14.39 -0.52
CA GLN A 97 5.59 14.06 0.90
C GLN A 97 6.12 12.64 1.10
N SER A 98 5.55 11.66 0.41
CA SER A 98 5.93 10.24 0.51
C SER A 98 7.41 10.01 0.15
N GLU A 99 7.89 10.65 -0.92
CA GLU A 99 9.28 10.51 -1.35
C GLU A 99 10.26 11.18 -0.38
N ARG A 100 9.89 12.35 0.17
CA ARG A 100 10.70 13.01 1.21
C ARG A 100 10.74 12.19 2.50
N MET A 101 9.60 11.64 2.91
CA MET A 101 9.47 10.83 4.11
C MET A 101 10.29 9.55 4.02
N LYS A 102 10.32 8.90 2.86
CA LYS A 102 11.18 7.74 2.58
C LYS A 102 12.67 8.02 2.85
N LYS A 103 13.18 9.16 2.39
CA LYS A 103 14.58 9.56 2.63
C LYS A 103 14.87 9.79 4.11
N LEU A 104 13.95 10.44 4.83
CA LEU A 104 14.09 10.67 6.28
C LEU A 104 14.01 9.35 7.07
N ALA A 105 13.16 8.43 6.64
CA ALA A 105 13.04 7.08 7.21
C ALA A 105 14.36 6.32 7.19
N ALA A 106 15.07 6.34 6.06
CA ALA A 106 16.39 5.70 5.97
C ALA A 106 17.40 6.28 6.96
N ARG A 107 17.39 7.60 7.13
CA ARG A 107 18.30 8.33 8.02
C ARG A 107 18.03 8.03 9.49
N ILE A 108 16.80 8.21 9.95
CA ILE A 108 16.46 7.92 11.35
C ILE A 108 16.59 6.44 11.66
N GLY A 109 16.22 5.54 10.74
CA GLY A 109 16.38 4.11 10.94
C GLY A 109 17.85 3.73 11.13
N SER A 110 18.76 4.34 10.36
CA SER A 110 20.21 4.14 10.53
C SER A 110 20.71 4.68 11.86
N ALA A 111 20.29 5.89 12.26
CA ALA A 111 20.67 6.51 13.52
C ALA A 111 20.18 5.72 14.75
N MET A 112 19.02 5.07 14.65
CA MET A 112 18.46 4.19 15.68
C MET A 112 19.03 2.77 15.66
N GLY A 113 19.97 2.46 14.76
CA GLY A 113 20.60 1.13 14.66
C GLY A 113 19.66 0.03 14.15
N LEU A 114 18.64 0.37 13.37
CA LEU A 114 17.74 -0.61 12.76
C LEU A 114 18.47 -1.48 11.74
N SER A 115 18.00 -2.72 11.57
CA SER A 115 18.52 -3.60 10.52
C SER A 115 18.17 -3.08 9.13
N LYS A 116 18.90 -3.54 8.10
CA LYS A 116 18.60 -3.18 6.70
C LYS A 116 17.16 -3.52 6.30
N ASP A 117 16.63 -4.64 6.79
CA ASP A 117 15.25 -5.08 6.51
C ASP A 117 14.22 -4.17 7.20
N GLN A 118 14.52 -3.73 8.43
CA GLN A 118 13.67 -2.77 9.15
C GLN A 118 13.70 -1.39 8.47
N ILE A 119 14.86 -0.94 7.99
CA ILE A 119 14.98 0.31 7.22
C ILE A 119 14.18 0.21 5.92
N SER A 120 14.35 -0.87 5.16
CA SER A 120 13.58 -1.10 3.92
C SER A 120 12.07 -1.18 4.20
N THR A 121 11.67 -1.79 5.32
CA THR A 121 10.29 -1.77 5.77
C THR A 121 9.81 -0.35 6.07
N LEU A 122 10.60 0.43 6.81
CA LEU A 122 10.27 1.80 7.19
C LEU A 122 10.14 2.70 5.95
N GLU A 123 11.05 2.59 4.99
CA GLU A 123 10.97 3.26 3.69
C GLU A 123 9.67 2.92 2.94
N THR A 124 9.31 1.63 2.92
CA THR A 124 8.09 1.14 2.26
C THR A 124 6.82 1.68 2.91
N ILE A 125 6.71 1.59 4.23
CA ILE A 125 5.53 2.10 4.94
C ILE A 125 5.47 3.62 4.90
N SER A 126 6.60 4.34 4.90
CA SER A 126 6.64 5.79 4.68
C SER A 126 6.11 6.20 3.32
N TYR A 127 6.36 5.40 2.29
CA TYR A 127 5.85 5.70 0.95
C TYR A 127 4.34 5.40 0.80
N TYR A 128 3.80 4.42 1.53
CA TYR A 128 2.42 3.96 1.37
C TYR A 128 1.49 4.25 2.55
N HIS A 129 1.95 4.94 3.61
CA HIS A 129 1.18 5.17 4.84
C HIS A 129 -0.21 5.76 4.56
N ASP A 130 -0.27 6.66 3.57
CA ASP A 130 -1.48 7.37 3.18
C ASP A 130 -2.19 6.80 1.95
N ILE A 131 -1.85 5.58 1.51
CA ILE A 131 -2.50 4.94 0.35
C ILE A 131 -4.03 4.84 0.51
N GLY A 132 -4.49 4.78 1.76
CA GLY A 132 -5.90 4.76 2.11
C GLY A 132 -6.64 6.07 1.81
N LYS A 133 -5.97 7.21 1.63
CA LYS A 133 -6.61 8.50 1.29
C LYS A 133 -7.38 8.44 -0.04
N ILE A 134 -7.21 7.40 -0.84
CA ILE A 134 -7.98 7.16 -2.08
C ILE A 134 -9.49 7.16 -1.84
N ILE A 135 -9.95 6.69 -0.67
CA ILE A 135 -11.38 6.67 -0.31
C ILE A 135 -11.92 8.04 0.12
N ILE A 136 -11.04 9.01 0.38
CA ILE A 136 -11.44 10.33 0.85
C ILE A 136 -11.82 11.21 -0.36
N PRO A 137 -12.97 11.90 -0.33
CA PRO A 137 -13.33 12.89 -1.33
C PRO A 137 -12.34 14.08 -1.35
N PRO A 138 -11.95 14.62 -2.54
CA PRO A 138 -11.05 15.78 -2.64
C PRO A 138 -11.46 16.98 -1.79
N ARG A 139 -12.78 17.22 -1.67
CA ARG A 139 -13.35 18.33 -0.90
C ARG A 139 -12.99 18.29 0.59
N LEU A 140 -12.64 17.13 1.15
CA LEU A 140 -12.30 16.99 2.57
C LEU A 140 -10.80 17.19 2.83
N LEU A 141 -9.93 16.81 1.90
CA LEU A 141 -8.47 16.98 2.06
C LEU A 141 -7.99 18.39 1.73
N ASN A 142 -8.72 19.11 0.88
CA ASN A 142 -8.32 20.44 0.37
C ASN A 142 -9.00 21.63 1.09
N ARG A 143 -9.57 21.42 2.28
CA ARG A 143 -10.28 22.49 3.00
C ARG A 143 -9.60 22.88 4.33
N PRO A 144 -9.47 24.19 4.61
CA PRO A 144 -8.94 24.70 5.87
C PRO A 144 -9.97 24.76 7.01
N SER A 145 -11.21 24.30 6.79
CA SER A 145 -12.32 24.42 7.75
C SER A 145 -12.43 23.20 8.66
N ASP A 146 -13.00 23.40 9.85
CA ASP A 146 -13.32 22.32 10.79
C ASP A 146 -14.20 21.26 10.11
N LEU A 147 -13.72 20.01 10.13
CA LEU A 147 -14.48 18.85 9.67
C LEU A 147 -15.63 18.61 10.65
N SER A 148 -16.81 18.27 10.12
CA SER A 148 -17.85 17.69 10.97
C SER A 148 -17.39 16.37 11.58
N LEU A 149 -18.04 15.90 12.64
CA LEU A 149 -17.69 14.61 13.28
C LEU A 149 -17.74 13.44 12.29
N GLU A 150 -18.70 13.44 11.36
CA GLU A 150 -18.84 12.43 10.32
C GLU A 150 -17.71 12.51 9.27
N GLU A 151 -17.31 13.73 8.88
CA GLU A 151 -16.19 13.92 7.96
C GLU A 151 -14.86 13.54 8.62
N TYR A 152 -14.72 13.82 9.91
CA TYR A 152 -13.54 13.43 10.70
C TYR A 152 -13.42 11.91 10.80
N ASP A 153 -14.51 11.19 11.12
CA ASP A 153 -14.54 9.72 11.11
C ASP A 153 -14.16 9.15 9.73
N LEU A 154 -14.71 9.73 8.65
CA LEU A 154 -14.37 9.32 7.29
C LEU A 154 -12.88 9.53 6.97
N VAL A 155 -12.30 10.64 7.40
CA VAL A 155 -10.86 10.91 7.23
C VAL A 155 -10.05 9.89 8.03
N GLN A 156 -10.40 9.60 9.29
CA GLN A 156 -9.68 8.61 10.10
C GLN A 156 -9.66 7.21 9.47
N ARG A 157 -10.72 6.81 8.77
CA ARG A 157 -10.83 5.50 8.11
C ARG A 157 -9.80 5.23 7.01
N HIS A 158 -9.02 6.23 6.58
CA HIS A 158 -7.92 5.96 5.65
C HIS A 158 -6.87 5.00 6.22
N VAL A 159 -6.64 4.97 7.54
CA VAL A 159 -5.66 4.04 8.13
C VAL A 159 -6.11 2.59 7.96
N GLU A 160 -7.41 2.33 8.11
CA GLU A 160 -8.00 1.01 7.91
C GLU A 160 -8.02 0.64 6.43
N ALA A 161 -8.38 1.59 5.56
CA ALA A 161 -8.34 1.38 4.11
C ALA A 161 -6.91 1.08 3.64
N GLY A 162 -5.93 1.86 4.10
CA GLY A 162 -4.50 1.66 3.79
C GLY A 162 -4.00 0.31 4.26
N TYR A 163 -4.36 -0.09 5.49
CA TYR A 163 -4.08 -1.43 6.01
C TYR A 163 -4.64 -2.54 5.10
N GLN A 164 -5.91 -2.45 4.68
CA GLN A 164 -6.52 -3.48 3.82
C GLN A 164 -5.88 -3.52 2.43
N ILE A 165 -5.57 -2.35 1.85
CA ILE A 165 -4.91 -2.25 0.55
C ILE A 165 -3.52 -2.90 0.61
N MET A 166 -2.70 -2.56 1.60
CA MET A 166 -1.38 -3.16 1.77
C MET A 166 -1.47 -4.66 2.08
N LYS A 167 -2.40 -5.08 2.95
CA LYS A 167 -2.61 -6.49 3.31
C LYS A 167 -2.98 -7.37 2.13
N SER A 168 -3.61 -6.81 1.11
CA SER A 168 -3.95 -7.55 -0.12
C SER A 168 -2.72 -7.98 -0.93
N GLN A 169 -1.57 -7.33 -0.72
CA GLN A 169 -0.31 -7.67 -1.36
C GLN A 169 0.50 -8.59 -0.46
N GLU A 170 0.89 -9.75 -0.99
CA GLU A 170 1.67 -10.76 -0.24
C GLU A 170 2.98 -10.16 0.30
N GLU A 171 3.63 -9.31 -0.49
CA GLU A 171 4.86 -8.61 -0.13
C GLU A 171 4.69 -7.62 1.04
N TYR A 172 3.50 -6.99 1.17
CA TYR A 172 3.27 -5.92 2.16
C TYR A 172 2.38 -6.36 3.33
N SER A 173 1.87 -7.59 3.31
CA SER A 173 0.93 -8.10 4.30
C SER A 173 1.47 -8.08 5.73
N SER A 174 2.74 -8.43 5.92
CA SER A 174 3.41 -8.43 7.23
C SER A 174 3.69 -7.02 7.77
N ILE A 175 3.80 -6.02 6.90
CA ILE A 175 4.17 -4.64 7.26
C ILE A 175 2.96 -3.70 7.31
N ALA A 176 1.81 -4.13 6.80
CA ALA A 176 0.56 -3.34 6.77
C ALA A 176 0.14 -2.86 8.17
N ILE A 177 0.46 -3.63 9.23
CA ILE A 177 0.15 -3.26 10.62
C ILE A 177 0.79 -1.93 11.03
N TYR A 178 1.93 -1.59 10.44
CA TYR A 178 2.60 -0.34 10.78
C TYR A 178 1.83 0.87 10.26
N VAL A 179 1.24 0.75 9.07
CA VAL A 179 0.35 1.75 8.47
C VAL A 179 -0.96 1.85 9.22
N LEU A 180 -1.52 0.74 9.72
CA LEU A 180 -2.72 0.82 10.56
C LEU A 180 -2.52 1.70 11.81
N SER A 181 -1.29 1.79 12.31
CA SER A 181 -0.97 2.36 13.62
C SER A 181 -0.27 3.71 13.57
N HIS A 182 -0.11 4.30 12.38
CA HIS A 182 0.71 5.50 12.21
C HIS A 182 0.07 6.77 12.80
N HIS A 183 -1.24 6.73 13.10
CA HIS A 183 -1.95 7.76 13.85
C HIS A 183 -2.29 7.37 15.29
N GLU A 184 -1.69 6.27 15.80
CA GLU A 184 -1.67 6.03 17.23
C GLU A 184 -0.81 7.09 17.92
N ARG A 185 -1.19 7.48 19.13
CA ARG A 185 -0.50 8.51 19.90
C ARG A 185 0.14 7.88 21.12
N TRP A 186 1.33 8.35 21.49
CA TRP A 186 2.07 7.84 22.65
C TRP A 186 1.24 7.82 23.94
N ASP A 187 0.36 8.81 24.13
CA ASP A 187 -0.56 8.96 25.26
C ASP A 187 -1.79 8.01 25.26
N GLY A 188 -2.07 7.33 24.14
CA GLY A 188 -3.24 6.47 23.94
C GLY A 188 -4.48 7.18 23.38
N ASN A 189 -4.39 8.47 23.04
CA ASN A 189 -5.52 9.24 22.49
C ASN A 189 -5.60 9.18 20.94
N GLY A 190 -4.81 8.31 20.32
CA GLY A 190 -4.77 8.13 18.87
C GLY A 190 -5.89 7.24 18.33
N TYR A 191 -5.74 6.82 17.08
CA TYR A 191 -6.67 5.91 16.40
C TYR A 191 -5.90 4.95 15.48
N PRO A 192 -6.51 3.80 15.11
CA PRO A 192 -7.86 3.34 15.44
C PRO A 192 -7.95 2.47 16.71
N ARG A 193 -6.83 1.96 17.22
CA ARG A 193 -6.79 0.94 18.29
C ARG A 193 -6.49 1.54 19.66
N LYS A 194 -6.10 2.81 19.74
CA LYS A 194 -5.81 3.53 21.00
C LYS A 194 -4.67 2.87 21.77
N GLN A 195 -3.68 2.37 21.05
CA GLN A 195 -2.49 1.77 21.65
C GLN A 195 -1.68 2.86 22.36
N LYS A 196 -1.04 2.49 23.48
CA LYS A 196 -0.26 3.44 24.30
C LYS A 196 1.20 3.04 24.39
N GLY A 197 2.09 4.03 24.30
CA GLY A 197 3.52 3.85 24.47
C GLY A 197 4.09 2.72 23.59
N HIS A 198 4.70 1.72 24.23
CA HIS A 198 5.34 0.60 23.55
C HIS A 198 4.38 -0.45 22.97
N GLU A 199 3.07 -0.34 23.21
CA GLU A 199 2.08 -1.14 22.47
C GLU A 199 2.03 -0.76 20.99
N ILE A 200 2.44 0.47 20.68
CA ILE A 200 2.59 0.97 19.32
C ILE A 200 3.91 0.43 18.75
N PRO A 201 3.89 -0.26 17.60
CA PRO A 201 5.11 -0.77 17.00
C PRO A 201 6.13 0.34 16.74
N LEU A 202 7.42 0.05 16.94
CA LEU A 202 8.49 1.05 16.79
C LEU A 202 8.45 1.77 15.43
N LEU A 203 8.29 1.02 14.34
CA LEU A 203 8.25 1.62 13.01
C LEU A 203 7.06 2.57 12.82
N SER A 204 5.92 2.33 13.49
CA SER A 204 4.78 3.25 13.50
C SER A 204 5.05 4.51 14.32
N ARG A 205 5.74 4.37 15.46
CA ARG A 205 6.17 5.52 16.28
C ARG A 205 7.11 6.45 15.50
N ILE A 206 8.04 5.87 14.74
CA ILE A 206 8.92 6.60 13.82
C ILE A 206 8.10 7.27 12.72
N LEU A 207 7.21 6.51 12.07
CA LEU A 207 6.38 7.00 10.97
C LEU A 207 5.52 8.20 11.40
N ALA A 208 4.94 8.19 12.60
CA ALA A 208 4.15 9.30 13.15
C ALA A 208 4.96 10.60 13.29
N VAL A 209 6.22 10.53 13.73
CA VAL A 209 7.12 11.68 13.84
C VAL A 209 7.49 12.24 12.47
N LEU A 210 7.82 11.35 11.52
CA LEU A 210 8.14 11.73 10.16
C LEU A 210 6.94 12.38 9.44
N ASP A 211 5.73 11.87 9.67
CA ASP A 211 4.50 12.37 9.04
C ASP A 211 4.22 13.78 9.52
N ALA A 212 4.21 13.98 10.84
CA ALA A 212 4.04 15.30 11.44
C ALA A 212 5.09 16.31 10.95
N TYR A 213 6.36 15.92 10.88
CA TYR A 213 7.43 16.80 10.40
C TYR A 213 7.27 17.18 8.93
N THR A 214 6.98 16.20 8.07
CA THR A 214 6.81 16.45 6.63
C THR A 214 5.55 17.25 6.33
N ALA A 215 4.46 17.03 7.07
CA ALA A 215 3.25 17.85 7.01
C ALA A 215 3.49 19.29 7.49
N MET A 216 4.29 19.50 8.54
CA MET A 216 4.61 20.84 9.05
C MET A 216 5.51 21.66 8.12
N THR A 217 6.49 21.00 7.50
CA THR A 217 7.51 21.67 6.66
C THR A 217 7.21 21.58 5.17
N GLY A 218 6.18 20.82 4.78
CA GLY A 218 5.75 20.69 3.40
C GLY A 218 4.88 21.86 2.95
N ASN A 219 4.99 22.22 1.67
CA ASN A 219 4.23 23.30 1.04
C ASN A 219 2.79 22.85 0.76
N LEU A 220 1.95 22.80 1.80
CA LEU A 220 0.52 22.55 1.65
C LEU A 220 -0.15 23.72 0.89
N PRO A 221 -1.08 23.46 -0.04
CA PRO A 221 -1.75 24.52 -0.83
C PRO A 221 -2.45 25.59 0.01
N TYR A 222 -2.83 25.26 1.25
CA TYR A 222 -3.64 26.08 2.15
C TYR A 222 -2.92 26.51 3.43
N LYS A 223 -1.64 26.14 3.63
CA LYS A 223 -0.90 26.45 4.86
C LYS A 223 0.57 26.77 4.55
N LYS A 224 1.07 27.84 5.15
CA LYS A 224 2.50 28.20 5.05
C LYS A 224 3.34 27.18 5.83
N SER A 225 4.38 26.65 5.19
CA SER A 225 5.35 25.74 5.78
C SER A 225 6.06 26.36 6.97
N LEU A 226 6.24 25.58 8.02
CA LEU A 226 7.07 25.94 9.17
C LEU A 226 8.57 25.81 8.83
N SER A 227 9.41 26.60 9.49
CA SER A 227 10.86 26.37 9.47
C SER A 227 11.22 25.06 10.19
N THR A 228 12.40 24.52 9.90
CA THR A 228 12.95 23.36 10.62
C THR A 228 12.93 23.58 12.13
N ASP A 229 13.45 24.72 12.61
CA ASP A 229 13.43 25.12 14.02
C ASP A 229 12.02 25.07 14.63
N SER A 230 11.04 25.63 13.92
CA SER A 230 9.65 25.66 14.40
C SER A 230 9.06 24.26 14.46
N ALA A 231 9.36 23.40 13.49
CA ALA A 231 8.93 22.01 13.48
C ALA A 231 9.60 21.20 14.60
N ILE A 232 10.89 21.41 14.86
CA ILE A 232 11.62 20.79 15.98
C ILE A 232 10.98 21.18 17.32
N MET A 233 10.67 22.47 17.51
CA MET A 233 10.01 22.95 18.73
C MET A 233 8.65 22.28 18.93
N GLU A 234 7.84 22.16 17.88
CA GLU A 234 6.53 21.51 17.96
C GLU A 234 6.62 20.00 18.23
N LEU A 235 7.60 19.30 17.63
CA LEU A 235 7.86 17.89 17.93
C LEU A 235 8.24 17.70 19.41
N LYS A 236 9.19 18.50 19.91
CA LYS A 236 9.65 18.45 21.31
C LYS A 236 8.53 18.77 22.30
N LYS A 237 7.68 19.74 21.98
CA LYS A 237 6.50 20.10 22.79
C LYS A 237 5.50 18.94 22.92
N ASN A 238 5.38 18.10 21.90
CA ASN A 238 4.44 16.98 21.87
C ASN A 238 5.10 15.61 22.19
N ALA A 239 6.39 15.60 22.56
CA ALA A 239 7.09 14.41 23.02
C ALA A 239 6.47 13.88 24.33
N GLY A 240 6.18 12.58 24.39
CA GLY A 240 5.51 11.94 25.53
C GLY A 240 3.99 12.15 25.56
N LEU A 241 3.44 12.92 24.62
CA LEU A 241 2.00 13.07 24.41
C LEU A 241 1.60 12.42 23.09
N GLN A 242 1.93 13.06 21.97
CA GLN A 242 1.65 12.52 20.65
C GLN A 242 2.73 11.54 20.22
N PHE A 243 3.99 11.90 20.46
CA PHE A 243 5.15 11.23 19.89
C PHE A 243 5.94 10.50 20.96
N ASP A 244 6.63 9.45 20.53
CA ASP A 244 7.65 8.80 21.35
C ASP A 244 8.80 9.77 21.63
N PRO A 245 9.12 10.06 22.91
CA PRO A 245 10.23 10.95 23.26
C PRO A 245 11.57 10.54 22.66
N GLU A 246 11.90 9.24 22.66
CA GLU A 246 13.20 8.74 22.17
C GLU A 246 13.34 8.99 20.66
N VAL A 247 12.27 8.73 19.92
CA VAL A 247 12.22 8.98 18.47
C VAL A 247 12.37 10.48 18.17
N VAL A 248 11.68 11.34 18.93
CA VAL A 248 11.78 12.81 18.76
C VAL A 248 13.19 13.30 19.04
N ASP A 249 13.82 12.84 20.12
CA ASP A 249 15.18 13.26 20.49
C ASP A 249 16.18 12.90 19.39
N ILE A 250 16.16 11.65 18.90
CA ILE A 250 17.04 11.19 17.82
C ILE A 250 16.75 11.96 16.53
N PHE A 251 15.48 12.08 16.13
CA PHE A 251 15.12 12.74 14.88
C PHE A 251 15.50 14.22 14.87
N THR A 252 15.25 14.94 15.98
CA THR A 252 15.61 16.35 16.06
C THR A 252 17.12 16.57 16.10
N GLY A 253 17.90 15.64 16.68
CA GLY A 253 19.36 15.66 16.58
C GLY A 253 19.84 15.57 15.12
N ILE A 254 19.28 14.65 14.35
CA ILE A 254 19.57 14.47 12.91
C ILE A 254 19.29 15.73 12.10
N LEU A 255 18.23 16.48 12.44
CA LEU A 255 17.85 17.71 11.73
C LEU A 255 18.81 18.88 12.05
N LEU A 256 19.27 18.98 13.30
CA LEU A 256 20.19 20.05 13.72
C LEU A 256 21.60 19.88 13.14
N GLU A 257 22.02 18.64 12.88
CA GLU A 257 23.30 18.34 12.21
C GLU A 257 23.31 18.77 10.73
N GLU A 258 22.15 18.96 10.09
CA GLU A 258 22.05 19.40 8.68
C GLU A 258 22.07 20.92 8.48
N GLU A 259 21.82 21.69 9.54
CA GLU A 259 21.87 23.16 9.48
C GLU A 259 23.28 23.72 9.75
N ILE A 260 24.26 22.86 10.05
CA ILE A 260 25.68 23.17 10.25
C ILE A 260 26.49 22.75 9.01
#